data_AF-A0A971UYN7-F1
#
_entry.id   AF-A0A971UYN7-F1
#
_cell.length_a   1.000
_cell.length_b   1.000
_cell.length_c   1.000
_cell.angle_alpha   90.00
_cell.angle_beta   90.00
_cell.angle_gamma   90.00
#
_symmetry.space_group_name_H-M   'P 1'
#
loop_
_entity.id
_entity.type
_entity.pdbx_description
1 polymer ?
#
loop_
_entity_poly.entity_id
_entity_poly.type
_entity_poly.pdbx_seq_one_letter_code
_entity_poly.pdbx_strand_id
1 'polypeptide(L)'
;MFTNLGLVQHVKKALDEKWQYVYGTIGQVLTASIISQKQLQYPNEINKHLSIIRTFIGKRTVDCVNLIKSYLWWDKNKQDVIYDIKYDKYEGVWMSADGVFQVAKEKGPIDTMPDIPGICVRYPGHMGVYIGNGEVIEARGTNYGVIKTKLKERPWTHWLKYPGIEYLDEIEYCKRIIQENVGFSNPEGVWKYVDMHPFAAAWYKQWADSYNKIPG
;
A
#
# COMPACT_ATOMS: atom_id res chain seq x y z
N MET A 1 7.93 -1.43 -13.96
CA MET A 1 8.15 -2.39 -12.86
C MET A 1 7.49 -1.82 -11.61
N PHE A 2 6.83 -2.65 -10.79
CA PHE A 2 6.21 -2.21 -9.54
C PHE A 2 7.21 -2.31 -8.41
N THR A 3 7.30 -1.29 -7.57
CA THR A 3 8.27 -1.21 -6.47
C THR A 3 7.58 -0.92 -5.15
N ASN A 4 8.23 -1.25 -4.04
CA ASN A 4 7.77 -0.91 -2.70
C ASN A 4 7.61 0.61 -2.50
N LEU A 5 8.47 1.43 -3.12
CA LEU A 5 8.31 2.90 -3.19
C LEU A 5 7.00 3.32 -3.83
N GLY A 6 6.72 2.81 -5.04
CA GLY A 6 5.51 3.16 -5.76
C GLY A 6 4.26 2.68 -5.02
N LEU A 7 4.33 1.53 -4.34
CA LEU A 7 3.25 1.07 -3.46
C LEU A 7 3.01 2.07 -2.31
N VAL A 8 4.07 2.52 -1.63
CA VAL A 8 3.95 3.53 -0.55
C VAL A 8 3.34 4.83 -1.06
N GLN A 9 3.79 5.34 -2.20
CA GLN A 9 3.22 6.54 -2.84
C GLN A 9 1.73 6.32 -3.18
N HIS A 10 1.37 5.15 -3.69
CA HIS A 10 0.00 4.82 -4.06
C HIS A 10 -0.93 4.77 -2.85
N VAL A 11 -0.52 4.13 -1.75
CA VAL A 11 -1.36 4.10 -0.54
C VAL A 11 -1.44 5.45 0.18
N LYS A 12 -0.37 6.27 0.11
CA LYS A 12 -0.41 7.67 0.57
C LYS A 12 -1.41 8.49 -0.26
N LYS A 13 -1.41 8.35 -1.58
CA LYS A 13 -2.42 8.96 -2.45
C LYS A 13 -3.85 8.55 -2.05
N ALA A 14 -4.08 7.26 -1.81
CA ALA A 14 -5.41 6.78 -1.39
C ALA A 14 -5.85 7.38 -0.05
N LEU A 15 -4.91 7.57 0.89
CA LEU A 15 -5.15 8.25 2.16
C LEU A 15 -5.48 9.75 1.95
N ASP A 16 -4.67 10.45 1.16
CA ASP A 16 -4.82 11.90 0.92
C ASP A 16 -6.13 12.23 0.18
N GLU A 17 -6.51 11.37 -0.77
CA GLU A 17 -7.78 11.44 -1.50
C GLU A 17 -8.97 10.88 -0.70
N LYS A 18 -8.74 10.40 0.53
CA LYS A 18 -9.77 9.89 1.45
C LYS A 18 -10.62 8.79 0.82
N TRP A 19 -9.98 7.82 0.16
CA TRP A 19 -10.65 6.65 -0.41
C TRP A 19 -11.47 5.95 0.67
N GLN A 20 -12.68 5.50 0.31
CA GLN A 20 -13.59 4.84 1.23
C GLN A 20 -13.48 3.32 1.13
N TYR A 21 -14.09 2.60 2.07
CA TYR A 21 -14.06 1.15 2.07
C TYR A 21 -15.39 0.56 1.62
N VAL A 22 -15.34 -0.25 0.57
CA VAL A 22 -16.47 -1.09 0.14
C VAL A 22 -15.91 -2.47 -0.21
N TYR A 23 -16.44 -3.51 0.44
CA TYR A 23 -15.94 -4.87 0.29
C TYR A 23 -15.96 -5.32 -1.19
N GLY A 24 -14.85 -5.86 -1.67
CA GLY A 24 -14.70 -6.36 -3.04
C GLY A 24 -14.52 -5.28 -4.11
N THR A 25 -14.40 -4.00 -3.75
CA THR A 25 -14.06 -2.93 -4.71
C THR A 25 -12.55 -2.75 -4.83
N ILE A 26 -12.11 -2.26 -5.99
CA ILE A 26 -10.72 -2.37 -6.47
C ILE A 26 -9.98 -1.02 -6.54
N GLY A 27 -10.55 0.05 -5.99
CA GLY A 27 -9.99 1.40 -6.05
C GLY A 27 -10.66 2.31 -7.09
N GLN A 28 -11.66 1.82 -7.82
CA GLN A 28 -12.43 2.60 -8.79
C GLN A 28 -13.40 3.56 -8.12
N VAL A 29 -13.89 4.55 -8.88
CA VAL A 29 -14.99 5.43 -8.44
C VAL A 29 -16.28 4.63 -8.30
N LEU A 30 -16.91 4.69 -7.13
CA LEU A 30 -18.13 3.95 -6.83
C LEU A 30 -19.33 4.53 -7.57
N THR A 31 -20.12 3.65 -8.19
CA THR A 31 -21.39 3.97 -8.83
C THR A 31 -22.51 3.09 -8.28
N ALA A 32 -23.77 3.47 -8.50
CA ALA A 32 -24.91 2.64 -8.12
C ALA A 32 -24.86 1.25 -8.77
N SER A 33 -24.38 1.15 -10.01
CA SER A 33 -24.20 -0.13 -10.71
C SER A 33 -23.18 -1.02 -10.00
N ILE A 34 -22.05 -0.45 -9.56
CA ILE A 34 -21.04 -1.20 -8.80
C ILE A 34 -21.61 -1.68 -7.46
N ILE A 35 -22.41 -0.87 -6.77
CA ILE A 35 -23.08 -1.29 -5.53
C ILE A 35 -23.97 -2.51 -5.81
N SER A 36 -24.83 -2.44 -6.82
CA SER A 36 -25.71 -3.57 -7.19
C SER A 36 -24.93 -4.83 -7.54
N GLN A 37 -23.83 -4.70 -8.30
CA GLN A 37 -22.94 -5.81 -8.62
C GLN A 37 -22.34 -6.43 -7.36
N LYS A 38 -21.88 -5.61 -6.41
CA LYS A 38 -21.30 -6.09 -5.15
C LYS A 38 -22.34 -6.66 -4.21
N GLN A 39 -23.59 -6.19 -4.22
CA GLN A 39 -24.68 -6.83 -3.48
C GLN A 39 -24.98 -8.25 -3.99
N LEU A 40 -24.85 -8.50 -5.30
CA LEU A 40 -25.00 -9.85 -5.85
C LEU A 40 -23.81 -10.75 -5.48
N GLN A 41 -22.60 -10.21 -5.48
CA GLN A 41 -21.38 -10.97 -5.15
C GLN A 41 -21.23 -11.25 -3.65
N TYR A 42 -21.53 -10.26 -2.81
CA TYR A 42 -21.29 -10.26 -1.37
C TYR A 42 -22.48 -9.65 -0.60
N PRO A 43 -23.68 -10.27 -0.65
CA PRO A 43 -24.90 -9.66 -0.13
C PRO A 43 -24.80 -9.27 1.35
N ASN A 44 -24.23 -10.12 2.18
CA ASN A 44 -24.12 -9.86 3.62
C ASN A 44 -23.19 -8.67 3.92
N GLU A 45 -22.02 -8.62 3.28
CA GLU A 45 -21.02 -7.57 3.51
C GLU A 45 -21.53 -6.20 3.06
N ILE A 46 -22.23 -6.14 1.93
CA ILE A 46 -22.74 -4.88 1.38
C ILE A 46 -24.02 -4.44 2.08
N ASN A 47 -24.98 -5.34 2.30
CA ASN A 47 -26.28 -4.97 2.87
C ASN A 47 -26.16 -4.47 4.32
N LYS A 48 -25.20 -5.02 5.10
CA LYS A 48 -24.90 -4.58 6.47
C LYS A 48 -24.59 -3.08 6.57
N HIS A 49 -24.00 -2.49 5.53
CA HIS A 49 -23.59 -1.08 5.52
C HIS A 49 -24.17 -0.28 4.35
N LEU A 50 -25.26 -0.76 3.72
CA LEU A 50 -25.76 -0.21 2.45
C LEU A 50 -26.08 1.29 2.52
N SER A 51 -26.67 1.76 3.62
CA SER A 51 -26.98 3.18 3.81
C SER A 51 -25.73 4.05 3.76
N ILE A 52 -24.66 3.64 4.45
CA ILE A 52 -23.36 4.32 4.45
C ILE A 52 -22.71 4.23 3.08
N ILE A 53 -22.68 3.04 2.47
CA ILE A 53 -22.06 2.80 1.15
C ILE A 53 -22.69 3.69 0.06
N ARG A 54 -24.01 3.93 0.10
CA ARG A 54 -24.68 4.84 -0.85
C ARG A 54 -24.15 6.29 -0.76
N THR A 55 -23.65 6.73 0.39
CA THR A 55 -23.03 8.06 0.54
C THR A 55 -21.64 8.16 -0.09
N PHE A 56 -21.06 7.02 -0.51
CA PHE A 56 -19.73 6.97 -1.13
C PHE A 56 -19.77 7.04 -2.66
N ILE A 57 -20.95 7.12 -3.28
CA ILE A 57 -21.07 7.29 -4.74
C ILE A 57 -20.28 8.53 -5.18
N GLY A 58 -19.48 8.37 -6.24
CA GLY A 58 -18.56 9.42 -6.73
C GLY A 58 -17.22 9.47 -6.00
N LYS A 59 -17.01 8.70 -4.93
CA LYS A 59 -15.71 8.53 -4.26
C LYS A 59 -15.05 7.23 -4.73
N ARG A 60 -13.72 7.18 -4.66
CA ARG A 60 -12.97 5.94 -4.86
C ARG A 60 -13.17 5.00 -3.68
N THR A 61 -13.40 3.72 -3.96
CA THR A 61 -13.62 2.70 -2.93
C THR A 61 -12.77 1.47 -3.13
N VAL A 62 -12.27 0.91 -2.03
CA VAL A 62 -11.40 -0.26 -2.05
C VAL A 62 -11.55 -1.11 -0.79
N ASP A 63 -11.23 -2.40 -0.86
CA ASP A 63 -11.00 -3.22 0.36
C ASP A 63 -9.51 -3.36 0.71
N CYS A 64 -9.20 -4.11 1.77
CA CYS A 64 -7.85 -4.18 2.34
C CYS A 64 -6.80 -4.73 1.36
N VAL A 65 -7.02 -5.90 0.76
CA VAL A 65 -6.08 -6.49 -0.20
C VAL A 65 -6.13 -5.77 -1.55
N ASN A 66 -7.32 -5.28 -1.94
CA ASN A 66 -7.47 -4.51 -3.16
C ASN A 66 -6.80 -3.14 -3.07
N LEU A 67 -6.53 -2.59 -1.88
CA LEU A 67 -5.71 -1.37 -1.75
C LEU A 67 -4.31 -1.61 -2.33
N ILE A 68 -3.72 -2.77 -2.06
CA ILE A 68 -2.42 -3.17 -2.61
C ILE A 68 -2.55 -3.50 -4.10
N LYS A 69 -3.54 -4.31 -4.50
CA LYS A 69 -3.72 -4.67 -5.92
C LYS A 69 -4.10 -3.48 -6.80
N SER A 70 -4.73 -2.46 -6.25
CA SER A 70 -5.06 -1.23 -6.98
C SER A 70 -3.81 -0.52 -7.51
N TYR A 71 -2.66 -0.66 -6.84
CA TYR A 71 -1.37 -0.18 -7.35
C TYR A 71 -0.95 -0.95 -8.61
N LEU A 72 -1.15 -2.28 -8.62
CA LEU A 72 -0.82 -3.15 -9.74
C LEU A 72 -1.78 -2.94 -10.93
N TRP A 73 -3.03 -2.59 -10.65
CA TRP A 73 -4.05 -2.24 -11.64
C TRP A 73 -4.01 -0.78 -12.09
N TRP A 74 -3.18 0.08 -11.49
CA TRP A 74 -3.25 1.52 -11.73
C TRP A 74 -2.75 1.90 -13.14
N ASP A 75 -3.62 2.51 -13.93
CA ASP A 75 -3.28 3.13 -15.20
C ASP A 75 -3.00 4.62 -14.99
N LYS A 76 -1.74 5.03 -15.20
CA LYS A 76 -1.30 6.41 -14.99
C LYS A 76 -1.94 7.42 -15.96
N ASN A 77 -2.32 7.00 -17.17
CA ASN A 77 -2.91 7.89 -18.16
C ASN A 77 -4.37 8.17 -17.84
N LYS A 78 -5.10 7.13 -17.40
CA LYS A 78 -6.50 7.26 -16.99
C LYS A 78 -6.68 7.77 -15.56
N GLN A 79 -5.61 7.74 -14.76
CA GLN A 79 -5.67 8.02 -13.33
C GLN A 79 -6.73 7.15 -12.63
N ASP A 80 -6.83 5.88 -13.04
CA ASP A 80 -7.82 4.92 -12.55
C ASP A 80 -7.28 3.49 -12.64
N VAL A 81 -7.96 2.57 -11.95
CA VAL A 81 -7.66 1.14 -12.01
C VAL A 81 -8.27 0.50 -13.25
N ILE A 82 -7.48 -0.32 -13.92
CA ILE A 82 -7.94 -1.24 -14.97
C ILE A 82 -7.75 -2.65 -14.44
N TYR A 83 -8.86 -3.34 -14.20
CA TYR A 83 -8.82 -4.71 -13.73
C TYR A 83 -8.07 -5.62 -14.71
N ASP A 84 -7.14 -6.40 -14.17
CA ASP A 84 -6.39 -7.43 -14.89
C ASP A 84 -6.29 -8.68 -14.00
N ILE A 85 -6.84 -9.79 -14.49
CA ILE A 85 -6.90 -11.07 -13.78
C ILE A 85 -5.52 -11.58 -13.36
N LYS A 86 -4.45 -11.20 -14.06
CA LYS A 86 -3.09 -11.65 -13.73
C LYS A 86 -2.61 -11.21 -12.35
N TYR A 87 -3.18 -10.15 -11.78
CA TYR A 87 -2.87 -9.69 -10.43
C TYR A 87 -3.86 -10.21 -9.37
N ASP A 88 -4.94 -10.86 -9.80
CA ASP A 88 -5.92 -11.48 -8.90
C ASP A 88 -5.67 -12.98 -8.70
N LYS A 89 -4.82 -13.59 -9.54
CA LYS A 89 -4.41 -14.99 -9.43
C LYS A 89 -2.91 -15.15 -9.64
N TYR A 90 -2.21 -15.69 -8.64
CA TYR A 90 -0.77 -15.95 -8.68
C TYR A 90 -0.52 -17.44 -8.43
N GLU A 91 0.17 -18.11 -9.35
CA GLU A 91 0.49 -19.55 -9.25
C GLU A 91 -0.73 -20.43 -8.90
N GLY A 92 -1.90 -20.10 -9.45
CA GLY A 92 -3.15 -20.84 -9.22
C GLY A 92 -3.96 -20.40 -8.01
N VAL A 93 -3.41 -19.56 -7.13
CA VAL A 93 -4.04 -19.09 -5.90
C VAL A 93 -4.68 -17.72 -6.10
N TRP A 94 -5.91 -17.54 -5.61
CA TRP A 94 -6.58 -16.24 -5.59
C TRP A 94 -5.91 -15.31 -4.58
N MET A 95 -5.63 -14.08 -5.01
CA MET A 95 -4.91 -13.08 -4.22
C MET A 95 -5.84 -12.37 -3.24
N SER A 96 -6.47 -13.14 -2.36
CA SER A 96 -7.13 -12.68 -1.13
C SER A 96 -6.08 -12.36 -0.06
N ALA A 97 -6.48 -11.72 1.05
CA ALA A 97 -5.56 -11.43 2.15
C ALA A 97 -4.79 -12.67 2.64
N ASP A 98 -5.47 -13.81 2.75
CA ASP A 98 -4.85 -15.08 3.16
C ASP A 98 -4.12 -15.77 2.00
N GLY A 99 -4.64 -15.69 0.78
CA GLY A 99 -3.99 -16.25 -0.41
C GLY A 99 -2.64 -15.59 -0.70
N VAL A 100 -2.55 -14.27 -0.58
CA VAL A 100 -1.29 -13.51 -0.68
C VAL A 100 -0.28 -14.02 0.34
N PHE A 101 -0.70 -14.21 1.59
CA PHE A 101 0.18 -14.74 2.64
C PHE A 101 0.61 -16.18 2.36
N GLN A 102 -0.27 -17.02 1.80
CA GLN A 102 0.07 -18.39 1.42
C GLN A 102 1.22 -18.42 0.40
N VAL A 103 1.14 -17.61 -0.67
CA VAL A 103 2.10 -17.67 -1.79
C VAL A 103 3.31 -16.75 -1.64
N ALA A 104 3.29 -15.79 -0.71
CA ALA A 104 4.44 -14.93 -0.47
C ALA A 104 5.67 -15.76 -0.08
N LYS A 105 6.78 -15.52 -0.79
CA LYS A 105 8.07 -16.22 -0.61
C LYS A 105 8.85 -15.69 0.60
N GLU A 106 8.78 -14.38 0.83
CA GLU A 106 9.38 -13.72 1.97
C GLU A 106 8.28 -13.21 2.90
N LYS A 107 8.23 -13.76 4.10
CA LYS A 107 7.23 -13.48 5.14
C LYS A 107 7.73 -13.97 6.49
N GLY A 108 7.15 -13.45 7.57
CA GLY A 108 7.50 -13.89 8.92
C GLY A 108 6.57 -13.36 10.00
N PRO A 109 6.77 -13.77 11.26
CA PRO A 109 6.10 -13.21 12.43
C PRO A 109 6.35 -11.70 12.57
N ILE A 110 5.36 -10.93 13.04
CA ILE A 110 5.42 -9.45 13.03
C ILE A 110 6.60 -8.85 13.80
N ASP A 111 7.09 -9.53 14.84
CA ASP A 111 8.23 -9.12 15.66
C ASP A 111 9.59 -9.22 14.92
N THR A 112 9.63 -9.96 13.82
CA THR A 112 10.81 -10.08 12.92
C THR A 112 10.73 -9.14 11.71
N MET A 113 9.72 -8.27 11.63
CA MET A 113 9.48 -7.45 10.46
C MET A 113 10.67 -6.50 10.20
N PRO A 114 11.24 -6.51 8.98
CA PRO A 114 12.28 -5.55 8.64
C PRO A 114 11.69 -4.14 8.50
N ASP A 115 12.47 -3.12 8.84
CA ASP A 115 12.07 -1.70 8.74
C ASP A 115 12.17 -1.21 7.29
N ILE A 116 11.38 -1.81 6.39
CA ILE A 116 11.37 -1.49 4.96
C ILE A 116 9.96 -1.01 4.58
N PRO A 117 9.77 0.28 4.21
CA PRO A 117 8.50 0.77 3.71
C PRO A 117 8.01 -0.01 2.49
N GLY A 118 6.70 -0.22 2.40
CA GLY A 118 6.02 -1.01 1.39
C GLY A 118 5.82 -2.47 1.78
N ILE A 119 6.40 -2.94 2.89
CA ILE A 119 6.06 -4.25 3.44
C ILE A 119 4.59 -4.34 3.79
N CYS A 120 3.97 -5.46 3.46
CA CYS A 120 2.60 -5.72 3.82
C CYS A 120 2.56 -6.35 5.22
N VAL A 121 1.66 -5.87 6.07
CA VAL A 121 1.36 -6.43 7.39
C VAL A 121 -0.02 -7.05 7.38
N ARG A 122 -0.22 -8.14 8.13
CA ARG A 122 -1.48 -8.88 8.10
C ARG A 122 -1.83 -9.61 9.39
N TYR A 123 -3.12 -9.83 9.54
CA TYR A 123 -3.74 -10.89 10.35
C TYR A 123 -4.76 -11.62 9.48
N PRO A 124 -5.32 -12.79 9.88
CA PRO A 124 -6.17 -13.57 8.98
C PRO A 124 -7.32 -12.72 8.45
N GLY A 125 -7.49 -12.72 7.12
CA GLY A 125 -8.53 -11.93 6.43
C GLY A 125 -8.28 -10.42 6.28
N HIS A 126 -7.14 -9.87 6.71
CA HIS A 126 -6.88 -8.42 6.60
C HIS A 126 -5.43 -8.07 6.32
N MET A 127 -5.21 -6.99 5.57
CA MET A 127 -3.88 -6.49 5.21
C MET A 127 -3.77 -4.96 5.31
N GLY A 128 -2.54 -4.50 5.53
CA GLY A 128 -2.14 -3.09 5.43
C GLY A 128 -0.72 -2.96 4.87
N VAL A 129 -0.31 -1.74 4.55
CA VAL A 129 1.03 -1.43 4.02
C VAL A 129 1.79 -0.59 5.04
N TYR A 130 2.92 -1.11 5.52
CA TYR A 130 3.86 -0.36 6.35
C TYR A 130 4.50 0.76 5.53
N ILE A 131 4.52 1.98 6.05
CA ILE A 131 5.05 3.17 5.34
C ILE A 131 6.29 3.77 5.99
N GLY A 132 6.93 3.04 6.92
CA GLY A 132 8.04 3.53 7.73
C GLY A 132 7.58 4.14 9.07
N ASN A 133 8.55 4.38 9.96
CA ASN A 133 8.35 5.08 11.24
C ASN A 133 7.22 4.52 12.12
N GLY A 134 7.01 3.21 12.10
CA GLY A 134 5.97 2.56 12.90
C GLY A 134 4.53 2.87 12.43
N GLU A 135 4.34 3.33 11.19
CA GLU A 135 3.03 3.69 10.62
C GLU A 135 2.60 2.73 9.51
N VAL A 136 1.28 2.48 9.42
CA VAL A 136 0.66 1.60 8.44
C VAL A 136 -0.51 2.33 7.79
N ILE A 137 -0.68 2.19 6.48
CA ILE A 137 -1.92 2.57 5.78
C ILE A 137 -2.73 1.32 5.46
N GLU A 138 -4.01 1.34 5.81
CA GLU A 138 -4.93 0.21 5.59
C GLU A 138 -6.32 0.70 5.20
N ALA A 139 -7.00 -0.05 4.32
CA ALA A 139 -8.43 0.11 4.10
C ALA A 139 -9.16 -0.67 5.21
N ARG A 140 -9.48 -0.01 6.32
CA ARG A 140 -9.81 -0.68 7.60
C ARG A 140 -11.21 -1.29 7.65
N GLY A 141 -12.16 -0.76 6.89
CA GLY A 141 -13.56 -1.17 6.92
C GLY A 141 -14.50 -0.01 6.61
N THR A 142 -15.77 -0.31 6.32
CA THR A 142 -16.74 0.65 5.78
C THR A 142 -16.94 1.90 6.64
N ASN A 143 -16.83 1.77 7.96
CA ASN A 143 -16.98 2.90 8.89
C ASN A 143 -15.73 3.79 8.99
N TYR A 144 -14.62 3.43 8.34
CA TYR A 144 -13.33 4.10 8.47
C TYR A 144 -12.76 4.56 7.13
N GLY A 145 -12.85 3.73 6.08
CA GLY A 145 -12.17 3.96 4.81
C GLY A 145 -10.68 3.61 4.86
N VAL A 146 -9.90 4.25 3.99
CA VAL A 146 -8.43 4.20 4.02
C VAL A 146 -7.91 5.15 5.09
N ILE A 147 -7.17 4.62 6.05
CA ILE A 147 -6.65 5.39 7.19
C ILE A 147 -5.19 5.05 7.46
N LYS A 148 -4.53 5.93 8.23
CA LYS A 148 -3.21 5.67 8.80
C LYS A 148 -3.34 5.24 10.25
N THR A 149 -2.67 4.16 10.63
CA THR A 149 -2.64 3.61 11.99
C THR A 149 -1.19 3.43 12.46
N LYS A 150 -1.00 3.32 13.78
CA LYS A 150 0.29 2.89 14.32
C LYS A 150 0.38 1.37 14.25
N LEU A 151 1.53 0.86 13.80
CA LEU A 151 1.82 -0.57 13.70
C LEU A 151 1.50 -1.30 15.01
N LYS A 152 1.94 -0.74 16.14
CA LYS A 152 1.76 -1.31 17.48
C LYS A 152 0.33 -1.28 18.02
N GLU A 153 -0.58 -0.49 17.43
CA GLU A 153 -1.96 -0.32 17.90
C GLU A 153 -2.95 -1.25 17.18
N ARG A 154 -2.45 -2.08 16.27
CA ARG A 154 -3.25 -3.00 15.46
C ARG A 154 -2.75 -4.43 15.71
N PRO A 155 -3.64 -5.43 15.65
CA PRO A 155 -3.31 -6.82 16.00
C PRO A 155 -2.61 -7.54 14.83
N TRP A 156 -1.60 -6.91 14.22
CA TRP A 156 -0.83 -7.53 13.15
C TRP A 156 -0.10 -8.74 13.69
N THR A 157 -0.10 -9.84 12.93
CA THR A 157 0.51 -11.11 13.35
C THR A 157 1.73 -11.46 12.51
N HIS A 158 1.73 -11.04 11.25
CA HIS A 158 2.77 -11.39 10.28
C HIS A 158 3.04 -10.24 9.32
N TRP A 159 4.23 -10.27 8.73
CA TRP A 159 4.61 -9.43 7.60
C TRP A 159 4.86 -10.29 6.36
N LEU A 160 4.78 -9.69 5.16
CA LEU A 160 5.14 -10.32 3.90
C LEU A 160 5.59 -9.29 2.85
N LYS A 161 6.41 -9.73 1.90
CA LYS A 161 6.64 -9.03 0.63
C LYS A 161 5.61 -9.50 -0.41
N TYR A 162 4.82 -8.56 -0.91
CA TYR A 162 3.76 -8.85 -1.89
C TYR A 162 4.35 -9.36 -3.21
N PRO A 163 3.86 -10.50 -3.76
CA PRO A 163 4.36 -11.04 -5.02
C PRO A 163 4.22 -10.07 -6.20
N GLY A 164 5.26 -9.97 -7.03
CA GLY A 164 5.27 -9.09 -8.21
C GLY A 164 5.62 -7.62 -7.90
N ILE A 165 5.94 -7.30 -6.64
CA ILE A 165 6.53 -6.02 -6.24
C ILE A 165 8.02 -6.23 -5.95
N GLU A 166 8.85 -5.40 -6.56
CA GLU A 166 10.27 -5.31 -6.26
C GLU A 166 10.49 -4.53 -4.97
N TYR A 167 11.26 -5.10 -4.03
CA TYR A 167 11.58 -4.45 -2.77
C TYR A 167 13.02 -3.98 -2.82
N LEU A 168 13.18 -2.67 -2.92
CA LEU A 168 14.46 -2.02 -2.77
C LEU A 168 14.85 -2.05 -1.29
N ASP A 169 16.15 -2.19 -1.02
CA ASP A 169 16.66 -2.05 0.35
C ASP A 169 16.42 -0.62 0.87
N GLU A 170 16.54 -0.44 2.19
CA GLU A 170 16.27 0.84 2.86
C GLU A 170 17.14 1.99 2.32
N ILE A 171 18.38 1.70 1.92
CA ILE A 171 19.31 2.71 1.43
C ILE A 171 18.93 3.16 0.03
N GLU A 172 18.64 2.21 -0.85
CA GLU A 172 18.18 2.50 -2.21
C GLU A 172 16.81 3.22 -2.19
N TYR A 173 15.94 2.85 -1.25
CA TYR A 173 14.69 3.57 -0.97
C TYR A 173 14.96 5.05 -0.62
N CYS A 174 15.87 5.30 0.33
CA CYS A 174 16.23 6.66 0.74
C CYS A 174 16.91 7.44 -0.40
N LYS A 175 17.86 6.83 -1.12
CA LYS A 175 18.54 7.42 -2.28
C LYS A 175 17.54 7.87 -3.33
N ARG A 176 16.51 7.06 -3.62
CA ARG A 176 15.45 7.43 -4.57
C ARG A 176 14.59 8.57 -4.09
N ILE A 177 14.16 8.60 -2.82
CA ILE A 177 13.43 9.75 -2.27
C ILE A 177 14.25 11.03 -2.40
N ILE A 178 15.53 10.98 -2.01
CA ILE A 178 16.42 12.13 -2.09
C ILE A 178 16.56 12.57 -3.55
N GLN A 179 16.76 11.65 -4.49
CA GLN A 179 16.87 11.99 -5.90
C GLN A 179 15.59 12.59 -6.48
N GLU A 180 14.41 12.05 -6.13
CA GLU A 180 13.12 12.58 -6.59
C GLU A 180 12.87 14.02 -6.09
N ASN A 181 13.39 14.38 -4.92
CA ASN A 181 13.20 15.72 -4.33
C ASN A 181 14.32 16.71 -4.67
N VAL A 182 15.58 16.27 -4.76
CA VAL A 182 16.73 17.13 -5.04
C VAL A 182 16.97 17.27 -6.53
N GLY A 183 16.83 16.18 -7.30
CA GLY A 183 17.10 16.16 -8.73
C GLY A 183 18.58 16.34 -9.08
N PHE A 184 19.49 15.57 -8.45
CA PHE A 184 20.91 15.65 -8.82
C PHE A 184 21.12 15.36 -10.30
N SER A 185 21.96 16.15 -10.96
CA SER A 185 22.39 15.91 -12.34
C SER A 185 23.32 14.71 -12.47
N ASN A 186 24.01 14.32 -11.39
CA ASN A 186 24.85 13.13 -11.29
C ASN A 186 24.63 12.42 -9.93
N PRO A 187 23.53 11.65 -9.77
CA PRO A 187 23.23 10.98 -8.51
C PRO A 187 24.29 9.95 -8.11
N GLU A 188 24.81 9.16 -9.05
CA GLU A 188 25.83 8.15 -8.77
C GLU A 188 27.10 8.75 -8.18
N GLY A 189 27.51 9.93 -8.68
CA GLY A 189 28.61 10.70 -8.11
C GLY A 189 28.36 11.10 -6.66
N VAL A 190 27.14 11.57 -6.35
CA VAL A 190 26.75 11.94 -4.97
C VAL A 190 26.79 10.72 -4.06
N TRP A 191 26.16 9.61 -4.47
CA TRP A 191 26.11 8.38 -3.69
C TRP A 191 27.49 7.85 -3.40
N LYS A 192 28.38 7.85 -4.40
CA LYS A 192 29.77 7.43 -4.25
C LYS A 192 30.48 8.18 -3.11
N TYR A 193 30.29 9.48 -2.99
CA TYR A 193 30.95 10.27 -1.93
C TYR A 193 30.26 10.12 -0.57
N VAL A 194 28.93 10.07 -0.53
CA VAL A 194 28.19 9.87 0.72
C VAL A 194 28.46 8.48 1.29
N ASP A 195 28.54 7.45 0.44
CA ASP A 195 28.85 6.07 0.81
C ASP A 195 30.25 5.90 1.42
N MET A 196 31.17 6.86 1.21
CA MET A 196 32.49 6.87 1.87
C MET A 196 32.41 7.25 3.36
N HIS A 197 31.31 7.84 3.81
CA HIS A 197 31.15 8.25 5.19
C HIS A 197 30.73 7.05 6.07
N PRO A 198 31.32 6.86 7.27
CA PRO A 198 31.00 5.72 8.14
C PRO A 198 29.53 5.67 8.60
N PHE A 199 28.82 6.79 8.49
CA PHE A 199 27.41 6.93 8.86
C PHE A 199 26.47 7.16 7.66
N ALA A 200 26.88 6.80 6.44
CA ALA A 200 26.12 7.02 5.20
C ALA A 200 24.65 6.58 5.31
N ALA A 201 24.40 5.39 5.87
CA ALA A 201 23.06 4.85 6.06
C ALA A 201 22.15 5.79 6.88
N ALA A 202 22.64 6.26 8.03
CA ALA A 202 21.91 7.18 8.88
C ALA A 202 21.67 8.53 8.19
N TRP A 203 22.62 8.99 7.37
CA TRP A 203 22.47 10.23 6.60
C TRP A 203 21.39 10.12 5.54
N TYR A 204 21.37 9.04 4.77
CA TYR A 204 20.32 8.81 3.78
C TYR A 204 18.94 8.77 4.43
N LYS A 205 18.81 8.06 5.56
CA LYS A 205 17.55 8.00 6.31
C LYS A 205 17.11 9.39 6.78
N GLN A 206 17.99 10.10 7.47
CA GLN A 206 17.70 11.44 8.00
C GLN A 206 17.33 12.44 6.88
N TRP A 207 18.04 12.38 5.75
CA TRP A 207 17.79 13.25 4.60
C TRP A 207 16.46 12.91 3.92
N ALA A 208 16.20 11.64 3.62
CA ALA A 208 14.93 11.21 3.05
C ALA A 208 13.74 11.56 3.97
N ASP A 209 13.88 11.35 5.28
CA ASP A 209 12.85 11.69 6.28
C ASP A 209 12.56 13.20 6.37
N SER A 210 13.53 14.05 6.03
CA SER A 210 13.35 15.50 6.07
C SER A 210 12.26 15.98 5.10
N TYR A 211 12.04 15.27 3.99
CA TYR A 211 10.98 15.61 3.02
C TYR A 211 9.57 15.22 3.47
N ASN A 212 9.44 14.34 4.48
CA ASN A 212 8.15 13.94 5.02
C ASN A 212 7.73 14.78 6.25
N LYS A 213 8.54 15.75 6.68
CA LYS A 213 8.25 16.62 7.82
C LYS A 213 7.86 18.01 7.34
N ILE A 214 6.74 18.54 7.84
CA ILE A 214 6.43 19.98 7.72
C ILE A 214 7.45 20.71 8.59
N PRO A 215 8.20 21.71 8.07
CA PRO A 215 9.08 22.51 8.91
C PRO A 215 8.23 23.19 9.99
N GLY A 216 8.62 22.95 11.26
CA GLY A 216 8.01 23.57 12.43
C GLY A 216 8.32 25.06 12.55
#